data_AF-A0A916YER6-F1
#
_entry.id   AF-A0A916YER6-F1
#
_cell.length_a   1.000
_cell.length_b   1.000
_cell.length_c   1.000
_cell.angle_alpha   90.00
_cell.angle_beta   90.00
_cell.angle_gamma   90.00
#
_symmetry.space_group_name_H-M   'P 1'
#
loop_
_entity.id
_entity.type
_entity.pdbx_description
1 polymer ?
#
loop_
_entity_poly.entity_id
_entity_poly.type
_entity_poly.pdbx_seq_one_letter_code
_entity_poly.pdbx_strand_id
1 'polypeptide(L)'
;MTDTPPKPPKPARGSKASRESPIVRSARNDRQAEYQRAYRADQRLKRIPSRDDAARVALHWAITQMIEKADQDGLSRMHRGIVRRLVELGFDPQGADRRVSDLIDRYEDGWTFQAKPHLRADPEGDKQS
;
A
#
# COMPACT_ATOMS: atom_id res chain seq x y z
N MET A 1 13.89 15.75 -20.37
CA MET A 1 14.88 14.67 -20.21
C MET A 1 14.55 13.91 -18.94
N THR A 2 13.81 12.81 -19.04
CA THR A 2 13.50 11.94 -17.89
C THR A 2 14.51 10.81 -17.88
N ASP A 3 15.52 10.92 -17.01
CA ASP A 3 16.55 9.89 -16.83
C ASP A 3 15.92 8.69 -16.10
N THR A 4 15.24 7.85 -16.87
CA THR A 4 14.69 6.58 -16.39
C THR A 4 15.81 5.56 -16.48
N PRO A 5 16.34 5.03 -15.36
CA PRO A 5 17.40 4.05 -15.42
C PRO A 5 16.91 2.80 -16.18
N PRO A 6 17.78 2.19 -17.02
CA PRO A 6 17.36 1.14 -17.96
C PRO A 6 16.81 -0.06 -17.20
N LYS A 7 15.59 -0.47 -17.59
CA LYS A 7 14.94 -1.69 -17.11
C LYS A 7 15.83 -2.89 -17.49
N PRO A 8 16.13 -3.82 -16.57
CA PRO A 8 16.91 -5.00 -16.91
C PRO A 8 16.19 -5.80 -18.01
N PRO A 9 16.94 -6.37 -18.98
CA PRO A 9 16.35 -7.08 -20.11
C PRO A 9 15.52 -8.28 -19.63
N LYS A 10 14.32 -8.43 -20.21
CA LYS A 10 13.50 -9.63 -19.99
C LYS A 10 14.25 -10.84 -20.55
N PRO A 11 14.40 -11.94 -19.80
CA PRO A 11 15.02 -13.15 -20.34
C PRO A 11 14.16 -13.68 -21.50
N ALA A 12 14.83 -14.02 -22.60
CA ALA A 12 14.20 -14.57 -23.79
C ALA A 12 13.43 -15.85 -23.45
N ARG A 13 12.20 -15.94 -23.96
CA ARG A 13 11.28 -17.05 -23.68
C ARG A 13 11.70 -18.25 -24.51
N GLY A 14 12.49 -19.15 -23.92
CA GLY A 14 12.78 -20.45 -24.52
C GLY A 14 14.08 -21.08 -24.05
N SER A 15 14.02 -21.92 -23.01
CA SER A 15 14.62 -23.26 -22.97
C SER A 15 14.51 -23.83 -21.55
N LYS A 16 14.45 -25.17 -21.51
CA LYS A 16 14.04 -26.01 -20.38
C LYS A 16 14.94 -25.84 -19.15
N ALA A 17 14.32 -25.69 -17.99
CA ALA A 17 14.78 -26.11 -16.66
C ALA A 17 16.29 -26.32 -16.45
N SER A 18 17.08 -25.25 -16.50
CA SER A 18 18.40 -25.24 -15.83
C SER A 18 18.17 -24.84 -14.38
N ARG A 19 18.42 -25.77 -13.45
CA ARG A 19 18.42 -25.49 -12.00
C ARG A 19 19.46 -24.41 -11.71
N GLU A 20 19.06 -23.14 -11.62
CA GLU A 20 19.96 -22.06 -11.18
C GLU A 20 20.49 -22.41 -9.78
N SER A 21 21.82 -22.47 -9.66
CA SER A 21 22.50 -22.72 -8.40
C SER A 21 22.00 -21.76 -7.31
N PRO A 22 21.77 -22.23 -6.06
CA PRO A 22 21.18 -21.41 -4.99
C PRO A 22 21.88 -20.06 -4.77
N ILE A 23 23.19 -20.01 -5.00
CA ILE A 23 24.02 -18.80 -4.88
C ILE A 23 23.65 -17.73 -5.91
N VAL A 24 23.32 -18.10 -7.14
CA VAL A 24 22.93 -17.15 -8.20
C VAL A 24 21.53 -16.60 -7.94
N ARG A 25 20.62 -17.42 -7.40
CA ARG A 25 19.29 -16.99 -6.95
C ARG A 25 19.38 -16.04 -5.75
N SER A 26 20.22 -16.34 -4.77
CA SER A 26 20.48 -15.47 -3.61
C SER A 26 21.00 -14.10 -4.07
N ALA A 27 22.08 -14.09 -4.86
CA ALA A 27 22.68 -12.84 -5.33
C ALA A 27 21.71 -11.98 -6.17
N ARG A 28 20.80 -12.61 -6.93
CA ARG A 28 19.74 -11.91 -7.66
C ARG A 28 18.67 -11.33 -6.71
N ASN A 29 18.28 -12.07 -5.68
CA ASN A 29 17.32 -11.61 -4.68
C ASN A 29 17.88 -10.44 -3.84
N ASP A 30 19.15 -10.50 -3.47
CA ASP A 30 19.82 -9.45 -2.68
C ASP A 30 19.88 -8.13 -3.45
N ARG A 31 20.27 -8.18 -4.73
CA ARG A 31 20.25 -7.01 -5.62
C ARG A 31 18.84 -6.44 -5.82
N GLN A 32 17.84 -7.31 -5.95
CA GLN A 32 16.44 -6.86 -6.04
C GLN A 32 15.97 -6.20 -4.73
N ALA A 33 16.37 -6.74 -3.58
CA ALA A 33 16.05 -6.17 -2.28
C ALA A 33 16.74 -4.81 -2.07
N GLU A 34 18.01 -4.66 -2.45
CA GLU A 34 18.74 -3.39 -2.44
C GLU A 34 18.09 -2.36 -3.37
N TYR A 35 17.76 -2.75 -4.60
CA TYR A 35 17.06 -1.88 -5.55
C TYR A 35 15.71 -1.41 -5.00
N GLN A 36 14.91 -2.31 -4.43
CA GLN A 36 13.63 -1.94 -3.81
C GLN A 36 13.83 -1.04 -2.58
N ARG A 37 14.89 -1.25 -1.79
CA ARG A 37 15.22 -0.38 -0.64
C ARG A 37 15.59 1.03 -1.11
N ALA A 38 16.46 1.15 -2.10
CA ALA A 38 16.87 2.43 -2.69
C ALA A 38 15.68 3.16 -3.33
N TYR A 39 14.84 2.44 -4.09
CA TYR A 39 13.62 2.97 -4.66
C TYR A 39 12.67 3.50 -3.57
N ARG A 40 12.38 2.71 -2.51
CA ARG A 40 11.55 3.18 -1.40
C ARG A 40 12.16 4.38 -0.66
N ALA A 41 13.49 4.49 -0.58
CA ALA A 41 14.15 5.66 0.02
C ALA A 41 13.96 6.91 -0.85
N ASP A 42 14.17 6.81 -2.16
CA ASP A 42 13.94 7.90 -3.11
C ASP A 42 12.47 8.37 -3.11
N GLN A 43 11.51 7.44 -3.10
CA GLN A 43 10.09 7.78 -3.02
C GLN A 43 9.73 8.49 -1.70
N ARG A 44 10.37 8.10 -0.58
CA ARG A 44 10.21 8.79 0.72
C ARG A 44 10.78 10.20 0.69
N LEU A 45 11.97 10.39 0.11
CA LEU A 45 12.58 11.71 -0.06
C LEU A 45 11.70 12.63 -0.91
N LYS A 46 11.14 12.09 -2.00
CA LYS A 46 10.19 12.80 -2.87
C LYS A 46 8.79 12.94 -2.29
N ARG A 47 8.54 12.41 -1.08
CA ARG A 47 7.25 12.45 -0.38
C ARG A 47 6.09 11.90 -1.21
N ILE A 48 6.37 10.94 -2.10
CA ILE A 48 5.36 10.30 -2.94
C ILE A 48 4.58 9.30 -2.08
N PRO A 49 3.23 9.36 -2.03
CA PRO A 49 2.43 8.43 -1.25
C PRO A 49 2.54 7.02 -1.83
N SER A 50 2.64 6.02 -0.95
CA SER A 50 2.56 4.63 -1.40
C SER A 50 1.13 4.28 -1.82
N ARG A 51 0.98 3.14 -2.51
CA ARG A 51 -0.34 2.58 -2.83
C ARG A 51 -1.21 2.40 -1.57
N ASP A 52 -0.60 1.98 -0.47
CA ASP A 52 -1.30 1.80 0.81
C ASP A 52 -1.74 3.15 1.39
N ASP A 53 -0.88 4.17 1.34
CA ASP A 53 -1.23 5.52 1.81
C ASP A 53 -2.42 6.08 1.01
N ALA A 54 -2.40 5.95 -0.32
CA ALA A 54 -3.50 6.39 -1.18
C ALA A 54 -4.81 5.61 -0.93
N ALA A 55 -4.72 4.27 -0.82
CA ALA A 55 -5.87 3.43 -0.53
C ALA A 55 -6.51 3.78 0.82
N ARG A 56 -5.67 4.06 1.83
CA ARG A 56 -6.13 4.40 3.17
C ARG A 56 -6.82 5.77 3.22
N VAL A 57 -6.28 6.77 2.52
CA VAL A 57 -6.93 8.09 2.40
C VAL A 57 -8.25 7.99 1.63
N ALA A 58 -8.27 7.26 0.51
CA ALA A 58 -9.47 7.08 -0.29
C ALA A 58 -10.59 6.39 0.49
N LEU A 59 -10.26 5.35 1.27
CA LEU A 59 -11.23 4.64 2.10
C LEU A 59 -11.80 5.54 3.20
N HIS A 60 -10.93 6.28 3.92
CA HIS A 60 -11.38 7.22 4.94
C HIS A 60 -12.33 8.25 4.36
N TRP A 61 -11.95 8.90 3.25
CA TRP A 61 -12.80 9.90 2.59
C TRP A 61 -14.14 9.31 2.16
N ALA A 62 -14.16 8.10 1.60
CA ALA A 62 -15.39 7.47 1.14
C ALA A 62 -16.35 7.13 2.30
N ILE A 63 -15.83 6.62 3.43
CA ILE A 63 -16.64 6.31 4.62
C ILE A 63 -17.19 7.59 5.23
N THR A 64 -16.34 8.60 5.45
CA THR A 64 -16.76 9.91 6.00
C THR A 64 -17.86 10.54 5.17
N GLN A 65 -17.73 10.55 3.84
CA GLN A 65 -18.75 11.10 2.94
C GLN A 65 -20.09 10.36 3.02
N MET A 66 -20.09 9.04 3.27
CA MET A 66 -21.33 8.27 3.44
C MET A 66 -21.98 8.57 4.79
N ILE A 67 -21.18 8.66 5.85
CA ILE A 67 -21.64 9.04 7.19
C ILE A 67 -22.25 10.44 7.18
N GLU A 68 -21.55 11.44 6.60
CA GLU A 68 -22.02 12.83 6.51
C GLU A 68 -23.34 12.96 5.73
N LYS A 69 -23.57 12.08 4.76
CA LYS A 69 -24.81 12.02 3.97
C LYS A 69 -25.91 11.17 4.59
N ALA A 70 -25.66 10.56 5.76
CA ALA A 70 -26.52 9.55 6.35
C ALA A 70 -26.88 8.40 5.38
N ASP A 71 -25.97 8.05 4.46
CA ASP A 71 -26.17 7.02 3.44
C ASP A 71 -25.82 5.63 3.97
N GLN A 72 -26.69 5.13 4.86
CA GLN A 72 -26.54 3.82 5.50
C GLN A 72 -26.58 2.66 4.49
N ASP A 73 -27.36 2.83 3.41
CA ASP A 73 -27.44 1.86 2.32
C ASP A 73 -26.15 1.79 1.50
N GLY A 74 -25.54 2.94 1.23
CA GLY A 74 -24.24 3.05 0.57
C GLY A 74 -23.13 2.41 1.39
N LEU A 75 -23.08 2.71 2.69
CA LEU A 75 -22.11 2.14 3.62
C LEU A 75 -22.26 0.62 3.70
N SER A 76 -23.49 0.13 3.83
CA SER A 76 -23.81 -1.31 3.84
C SER A 76 -23.41 -2.01 2.53
N ARG A 77 -23.62 -1.37 1.37
CA ARG A 77 -23.20 -1.90 0.07
C ARG A 77 -21.68 -1.93 -0.06
N MET A 78 -20.98 -0.90 0.40
CA MET A 78 -19.52 -0.86 0.44
C MET A 78 -18.97 -1.99 1.31
N HIS A 79 -19.49 -2.14 2.53
CA HIS A 79 -19.11 -3.20 3.47
C HIS A 79 -19.20 -4.59 2.83
N ARG A 80 -20.39 -4.98 2.36
CA ARG A 80 -20.60 -6.28 1.68
C ARG A 80 -19.71 -6.42 0.46
N GLY A 81 -19.51 -5.33 -0.28
CA GLY A 81 -18.64 -5.28 -1.43
C GLY A 81 -17.20 -5.63 -1.09
N ILE A 82 -16.63 -5.05 -0.04
CA ILE A 82 -15.24 -5.30 0.40
C ILE A 82 -15.11 -6.73 0.91
N VAL A 83 -16.02 -7.17 1.79
CA VAL A 83 -16.02 -8.54 2.34
C VAL A 83 -16.01 -9.58 1.22
N ARG A 84 -16.88 -9.41 0.22
CA ARG A 84 -16.93 -10.30 -0.94
C ARG A 84 -15.58 -10.39 -1.66
N ARG A 85 -14.91 -9.26 -1.94
CA ARG A 85 -13.59 -9.28 -2.61
C ARG A 85 -12.52 -9.96 -1.76
N LEU A 86 -12.56 -9.78 -0.43
CA LEU A 86 -11.64 -10.47 0.47
C LEU A 86 -11.85 -11.98 0.44
N VAL A 87 -13.11 -12.43 0.44
CA VAL A 87 -13.42 -13.86 0.30
C VAL A 87 -12.98 -14.40 -1.05
N GLU A 88 -13.16 -13.65 -2.15
CA GLU A 88 -12.67 -14.03 -3.49
C GLU A 88 -11.13 -14.15 -3.54
N LEU A 89 -10.40 -13.44 -2.68
CA LEU A 89 -8.94 -13.57 -2.50
C LEU A 89 -8.55 -14.76 -1.60
N GLY A 90 -9.51 -15.50 -1.06
CA GLY A 90 -9.30 -16.67 -0.21
C GLY A 90 -9.23 -16.38 1.29
N PHE A 91 -9.64 -15.18 1.74
CA PHE A 91 -9.74 -14.89 3.17
C PHE A 91 -11.00 -15.52 3.80
N ASP A 92 -10.92 -15.81 5.10
CA ASP A 92 -12.05 -16.32 5.87
C ASP A 92 -13.22 -15.31 5.88
N PRO A 93 -14.46 -15.71 5.54
CA PRO A 93 -15.60 -14.80 5.48
C PRO A 93 -15.90 -14.09 6.80
N GLN A 94 -15.86 -14.79 7.95
CA GLN A 94 -16.18 -14.18 9.25
C GLN A 94 -15.08 -13.21 9.70
N GLY A 95 -13.82 -13.60 9.50
CA GLY A 95 -12.67 -12.75 9.76
C GLY A 95 -12.66 -11.51 8.88
N ALA A 96 -13.04 -11.63 7.60
CA ALA A 96 -13.17 -10.51 6.69
C ALA A 96 -14.29 -9.57 7.12
N ASP A 97 -15.48 -10.10 7.40
CA ASP A 97 -16.64 -9.34 7.87
C ASP A 97 -16.31 -8.51 9.11
N ARG A 98 -15.84 -9.19 10.18
CA ARG A 98 -15.44 -8.53 11.43
C ARG A 98 -14.40 -7.45 11.21
N ARG A 99 -13.39 -7.70 10.37
CA ARG A 99 -12.33 -6.72 10.11
C ARG A 99 -12.83 -5.48 9.37
N VAL A 100 -13.79 -5.63 8.47
CA VAL A 100 -14.39 -4.50 7.76
C VAL A 100 -15.34 -3.74 8.69
N SER A 101 -16.14 -4.42 9.52
CA SER A 101 -16.99 -3.76 10.53
C SER A 101 -16.14 -2.97 11.54
N ASP A 102 -15.14 -3.60 12.18
CA ASP A 102 -14.22 -2.95 13.13
C ASP A 102 -13.52 -1.71 12.52
N LEU A 103 -13.35 -1.68 11.19
CA LEU A 103 -12.75 -0.56 10.50
C LEU A 103 -13.74 0.59 10.31
N ILE A 104 -14.98 0.29 9.93
CA ILE A 104 -16.05 1.29 9.77
C ILE A 104 -16.41 1.90 11.13
N ASP A 105 -16.60 1.08 12.17
CA ASP A 105 -16.97 1.54 13.51
C ASP A 105 -15.96 2.56 14.05
N ARG A 106 -14.65 2.30 13.84
CA ARG A 106 -13.60 3.25 14.23
C ARG A 106 -13.76 4.60 13.53
N TYR A 107 -14.18 4.62 12.27
CA TYR A 107 -14.40 5.88 11.56
C TYR A 107 -15.68 6.59 12.00
N GLU A 108 -16.74 5.86 12.37
CA GLU A 108 -17.95 6.43 13.00
C GLU A 108 -17.63 7.08 14.35
N ASP A 109 -16.71 6.51 15.11
CA ASP A 109 -16.22 7.05 16.39
C ASP A 109 -15.29 8.28 16.25
N GLY A 110 -15.15 8.83 15.03
CA GLY A 110 -14.35 10.03 14.78
C GLY A 110 -12.84 9.78 14.75
N TRP A 111 -12.40 8.53 14.54
CA TRP A 111 -10.99 8.23 14.40
C TRP A 111 -10.37 8.99 13.21
N THR A 112 -9.39 9.84 13.51
CA THR A 112 -8.62 10.60 12.52
C THR A 112 -7.23 10.00 12.34
N PHE A 113 -6.66 10.18 11.14
CA PHE A 113 -5.33 9.67 10.81
C PHE A 113 -4.28 10.13 11.83
N GLN A 114 -3.59 9.20 12.48
CA GLN A 114 -2.29 9.52 13.06
C GLN A 114 -1.31 9.76 11.90
N ALA A 115 -1.07 11.02 11.58
CA ALA A 115 -0.06 11.38 10.60
C ALA A 115 1.27 10.78 11.05
N LYS A 116 1.96 10.11 10.12
CA LYS A 116 3.30 9.59 10.36
C LYS A 116 4.19 10.76 10.80
N PRO A 117 4.79 10.76 12.00
CA PRO A 117 5.54 11.92 12.53
C PRO A 117 6.64 12.40 11.59
N HIS A 118 7.29 11.49 10.85
CA HIS A 118 8.34 11.80 9.88
C HIS A 118 7.84 12.47 8.59
N LEU A 119 6.53 12.59 8.38
CA LEU A 119 5.95 13.43 7.32
C LEU A 119 5.67 14.86 7.81
N ARG A 120 5.71 15.11 9.13
CA ARG A 120 5.55 16.44 9.73
C ARG A 120 6.87 17.18 9.97
N ALA A 121 8.02 16.54 9.77
CA ALA A 121 9.30 17.24 9.79
C ALA A 121 9.36 18.15 8.55
N ASP A 122 9.33 19.46 8.78
CA ASP A 122 9.72 20.44 7.77
C ASP A 122 11.17 20.19 7.36
N PRO A 123 11.50 20.19 6.06
CA PRO A 123 12.89 20.10 5.59
C PRO A 123 13.74 21.36 5.90
N GLU A 124 13.21 22.33 6.64
CA GLU A 124 13.89 23.60 6.96
C GLU A 124 14.36 23.73 8.42
N GLY A 125 14.53 22.62 9.15
CA GLY A 125 14.96 22.63 10.54
C GLY A 125 16.47 22.47 10.80
N ASP A 126 17.28 22.09 9.81
CA ASP A 126 18.67 21.64 10.03
C ASP A 126 19.72 22.57 9.39
N LYS A 127 19.58 23.89 9.63
CA LYS A 127 20.66 24.86 9.49
C LYS A 127 20.58 25.92 10.58
N GLN A 128 21.02 25.60 11.80
CA GLN A 128 21.80 26.47 12.69
C GLN A 128 21.92 25.85 14.09
N SER A 129 23.10 25.32 14.41
CA SER A 129 23.87 25.65 15.62
C SER A 129 25.27 25.04 15.50
#